data_AF-A0A1H0TNM2-F1
#
_entry.id   AF-A0A1H0TNM2-F1
#
_cell.length_a   1.000
_cell.length_b   1.000
_cell.length_c   1.000
_cell.angle_alpha   90.00
_cell.angle_beta   90.00
_cell.angle_gamma   90.00
#
_symmetry.space_group_name_H-M   'P 1'
#
loop_
_entity.id
_entity.type
_entity.pdbx_description
1 polymer ?
#
loop_
_entity_poly.entity_id
_entity_poly.type
_entity_poly.pdbx_seq_one_letter_code
_entity_poly.pdbx_strand_id
1 'polypeptide(L)'
;MPIKNRPALLELTQLKLNVLDAATPQSTHRYLNSNFESLIHQMRIEPVPDFKHASHAPDYCNILRSGFYDRHNSFMLNNSGEDVFIHARREPAQCTGPFDGDKFHLSIKPDEVPEAFDALRGLLFSDDSPIDQWKVTDMERAEPASRVSEGAQFTLYVKLDLASEQNLVQELHRVRHFVECLESILTESNIQPGQHPDSDIRPSSWQYVSYRNELRSQREGNEAQNQMLRSEPFYRLVTE
;
A
#
# COMPACT_ATOMS: atom_id res chain seq x y z
N MET A 1 -42.59 45.68 39.15
CA MET A 1 -41.18 45.72 38.70
C MET A 1 -40.30 45.08 39.78
N PRO A 2 -39.32 44.19 39.50
CA PRO A 2 -39.10 43.31 38.34
C PRO A 2 -39.25 41.80 38.70
N ILE A 3 -39.70 41.01 37.73
CA ILE A 3 -39.68 39.54 37.75
C ILE A 3 -38.29 39.08 37.31
N LYS A 4 -37.58 38.34 38.17
CA LYS A 4 -36.27 37.75 37.84
C LYS A 4 -36.46 36.50 36.98
N ASN A 5 -36.40 36.66 35.66
CA ASN A 5 -36.19 35.54 34.74
C ASN A 5 -34.72 35.11 34.82
N ARG A 6 -34.45 33.93 35.37
CA ARG A 6 -33.23 33.16 35.10
C ARG A 6 -33.64 31.94 34.25
N PRO A 7 -33.13 31.77 33.03
CA PRO A 7 -33.26 30.49 32.34
C PRO A 7 -32.35 29.47 33.05
N ALA A 8 -32.90 28.30 33.33
CA ALA A 8 -32.15 27.16 33.81
C ALA A 8 -31.15 26.74 32.73
N LEU A 9 -29.89 26.60 33.13
CA LEU A 9 -28.83 26.01 32.32
C LEU A 9 -29.21 24.54 32.10
N LEU A 10 -29.63 24.18 30.89
CA LEU A 10 -29.68 22.79 30.46
C LEU A 10 -28.23 22.31 30.37
N GLU A 11 -27.80 21.50 31.34
CA GLU A 11 -26.59 20.71 31.21
C GLU A 11 -26.79 19.71 30.07
N LEU A 12 -26.25 20.07 28.90
CA LEU A 12 -25.96 19.12 27.84
C LEU A 12 -24.89 18.18 28.37
N THR A 13 -25.34 17.03 28.87
CA THR A 13 -24.49 15.87 29.09
C THR A 13 -23.74 15.60 27.79
N GLN A 14 -22.42 15.75 27.84
CA GLN A 14 -21.52 15.40 26.75
C GLN A 14 -21.73 13.92 26.40
N LEU A 15 -22.50 13.68 25.34
CA LEU A 15 -22.39 12.44 24.58
C LEU A 15 -20.93 12.34 24.14
N LYS A 16 -20.20 11.38 24.71
CA LYS A 16 -18.90 10.94 24.21
C LYS A 16 -19.11 10.33 22.82
N LEU A 17 -19.26 11.18 21.81
CA LEU A 17 -18.89 10.80 20.46
C LEU A 17 -17.36 10.74 20.45
N ASN A 18 -16.82 9.54 20.41
CA ASN A 18 -15.47 9.32 19.90
C ASN A 18 -15.50 9.69 18.42
N VAL A 19 -15.45 10.99 18.13
CA VAL A 19 -15.08 11.47 16.81
C VAL A 19 -13.62 11.09 16.69
N LEU A 20 -13.33 10.08 15.87
CA LEU A 20 -11.98 9.81 15.40
C LEU A 20 -11.53 11.10 14.72
N ASP A 21 -10.64 11.84 15.39
CA ASP A 21 -9.98 13.01 14.82
C ASP A 21 -9.41 12.62 13.45
N ALA A 22 -9.54 13.51 12.47
CA ALA A 22 -9.02 13.32 11.12
C ALA A 22 -7.60 12.73 11.21
N ALA A 23 -7.42 11.54 10.65
CA ALA A 23 -6.22 10.76 10.86
C ALA A 23 -4.99 11.59 10.44
N THR A 24 -4.08 11.83 11.38
CA THR A 24 -2.71 12.23 11.08
C THR A 24 -1.83 10.98 11.03
N PRO A 25 -0.68 10.99 10.32
CA PRO A 25 0.29 9.90 10.33
C PRO A 25 0.56 9.30 11.72
N GLN A 26 0.83 10.17 12.69
CA GLN A 26 1.10 9.77 14.07
C GLN A 26 -0.13 9.18 14.80
N SER A 27 -1.34 9.43 14.30
CA SER A 27 -2.57 8.84 14.83
C SER A 27 -2.84 7.43 14.29
N THR A 28 -2.52 7.15 13.01
CA THR A 28 -2.71 5.82 12.41
C THR A 28 -1.79 4.80 13.07
N HIS A 29 -0.48 5.06 13.10
CA HIS A 29 0.47 4.21 13.82
C HIS A 29 0.05 3.94 15.28
N ARG A 30 -0.37 4.99 16.01
CA ARG A 30 -0.81 4.84 17.41
C ARG A 30 -2.06 3.96 17.50
N TYR A 31 -3.05 4.16 16.64
CA TYR A 31 -4.28 3.38 16.64
C TYR A 31 -4.01 1.90 16.34
N LEU A 32 -3.23 1.60 15.30
CA LEU A 32 -2.88 0.21 14.96
C LEU A 32 -2.15 -0.48 16.11
N ASN A 33 -1.22 0.22 16.76
CA ASN A 33 -0.47 -0.33 17.89
C ASN A 33 -1.37 -0.56 19.13
N SER A 34 -2.28 0.36 19.44
CA SER A 34 -3.19 0.23 20.59
C SER A 34 -4.25 -0.86 20.41
N ASN A 35 -4.61 -1.19 19.17
CA ASN A 35 -5.66 -2.15 18.85
C ASN A 35 -5.15 -3.44 18.20
N PHE A 36 -3.82 -3.65 18.17
CA PHE A 36 -3.16 -4.71 17.42
C PHE A 36 -3.78 -6.10 17.62
N GLU A 37 -3.94 -6.53 18.87
CA GLU A 37 -4.48 -7.86 19.19
C GLU A 37 -5.94 -8.04 18.74
N SER A 38 -6.74 -6.97 18.80
CA SER A 38 -8.12 -6.99 18.30
C SER A 38 -8.13 -7.10 16.77
N LEU A 39 -7.35 -6.26 16.10
CA LEU A 39 -7.27 -6.21 14.64
C LEU A 39 -6.79 -7.54 14.06
N ILE A 40 -5.71 -8.12 14.61
CA ILE A 40 -5.18 -9.39 14.11
C ILE A 40 -6.16 -10.55 14.34
N HIS A 41 -6.91 -10.55 15.45
CA HIS A 41 -7.94 -11.55 15.69
C HIS A 41 -9.09 -11.43 14.68
N GLN A 42 -9.55 -10.20 14.42
CA GLN A 42 -10.60 -9.93 13.44
C GLN A 42 -10.15 -10.30 12.01
N MET A 43 -8.93 -9.92 11.60
CA MET A 43 -8.36 -10.30 10.30
C MET A 43 -8.26 -11.82 10.10
N ARG A 44 -8.08 -12.61 11.16
CA ARG A 44 -7.99 -14.08 11.06
C ARG A 44 -9.34 -14.76 10.83
N ILE A 45 -10.45 -14.08 11.11
CA ILE A 45 -11.81 -14.61 10.91
C ILE A 45 -12.52 -13.98 9.70
N GLU A 46 -11.93 -12.96 9.08
CA GLU A 46 -12.41 -12.42 7.80
C GLU A 46 -12.34 -13.49 6.70
N PRO A 47 -13.32 -13.50 5.78
CA PRO A 47 -13.28 -14.39 4.63
C PRO A 47 -12.17 -13.97 3.66
N VAL A 48 -11.53 -14.96 3.05
CA VAL A 48 -10.49 -14.75 2.02
C VAL A 48 -11.04 -13.82 0.92
N PRO A 49 -10.37 -12.69 0.62
CA PRO A 49 -10.78 -11.79 -0.44
C PRO A 49 -10.66 -12.43 -1.82
N ASP A 50 -11.62 -12.13 -2.69
CA ASP A 50 -11.51 -12.42 -4.11
C ASP A 50 -11.09 -11.15 -4.86
N PHE A 51 -10.06 -11.28 -5.70
CA PHE A 51 -9.56 -10.18 -6.52
C PHE A 51 -9.84 -10.48 -7.98
N LYS A 52 -10.82 -9.80 -8.59
CA LYS A 52 -11.11 -10.02 -10.00
C LYS A 52 -10.01 -9.42 -10.87
N HIS A 53 -9.28 -10.26 -11.59
CA HIS A 53 -8.24 -9.79 -12.51
C HIS A 53 -8.83 -8.95 -13.65
N ALA A 54 -8.19 -7.83 -13.95
CA ALA A 54 -8.49 -6.99 -15.10
C ALA A 54 -8.19 -7.74 -16.42
N SER A 55 -9.22 -7.91 -17.26
CA SER A 55 -9.11 -8.73 -18.49
C SER A 55 -8.37 -8.04 -19.64
N HIS A 56 -8.26 -6.71 -19.63
CA HIS A 56 -7.66 -5.92 -20.71
C HIS A 56 -6.63 -4.90 -20.18
N ALA A 57 -5.90 -5.29 -19.14
CA ALA A 57 -4.80 -4.47 -18.62
C ALA A 57 -3.67 -4.35 -19.67
N PRO A 58 -3.09 -3.16 -19.86
CA PRO A 58 -1.97 -2.97 -20.79
C PRO A 58 -0.76 -3.80 -20.35
N ASP A 59 0.03 -4.30 -21.29
CA ASP A 59 1.35 -4.88 -21.01
C ASP A 59 2.39 -3.80 -20.70
N TYR A 60 3.58 -4.23 -20.26
CA TYR A 60 4.69 -3.35 -19.92
C TYR A 60 5.09 -2.43 -21.09
N CYS A 61 5.19 -3.00 -22.31
CA CYS A 61 5.53 -2.26 -23.53
C CYS A 61 4.52 -1.15 -23.87
N ASN A 62 3.23 -1.39 -23.62
CA ASN A 62 2.19 -0.40 -23.82
C ASN A 62 2.25 0.70 -22.75
N ILE A 63 2.47 0.35 -21.47
CA ILE A 63 2.52 1.38 -20.42
C ILE A 63 3.76 2.27 -20.52
N LEU A 64 4.86 1.80 -21.10
CA LEU A 64 6.05 2.62 -21.40
C LEU A 64 5.71 3.83 -22.28
N ARG A 65 4.73 3.66 -23.18
CA ARG A 65 4.28 4.69 -24.12
C ARG A 65 3.17 5.57 -23.54
N SER A 66 2.80 5.39 -22.27
CA SER A 66 1.72 6.15 -21.66
C SER A 66 2.08 7.63 -21.63
N GLY A 67 1.22 8.45 -22.22
CA GLY A 67 1.29 9.91 -22.12
C GLY A 67 0.69 10.42 -20.81
N PHE A 68 0.34 11.71 -20.79
CA PHE A 68 -0.16 12.40 -19.58
C PHE A 68 -1.61 12.03 -19.18
N TYR A 69 -2.38 11.33 -20.03
CA TYR A 69 -3.82 11.13 -19.85
C TYR A 69 -4.33 9.72 -20.16
N ASP A 70 -3.45 8.72 -20.22
CA ASP A 70 -3.88 7.36 -20.51
C ASP A 70 -4.59 6.74 -19.30
N ARG A 71 -5.70 6.03 -19.54
CA ARG A 71 -6.55 5.48 -18.48
C ARG A 71 -6.91 4.03 -18.75
N HIS A 72 -6.67 3.18 -17.74
CA HIS A 72 -7.03 1.76 -17.77
C HIS A 72 -7.64 1.36 -16.43
N ASN A 73 -8.84 0.76 -16.43
CA ASN A 73 -9.53 0.29 -15.22
C ASN A 73 -9.53 1.32 -14.07
N SER A 74 -9.93 2.56 -14.38
CA SER A 74 -9.91 3.69 -13.44
C SER A 74 -8.53 4.19 -13.00
N PHE A 75 -7.42 3.54 -13.38
CA PHE A 75 -6.07 4.05 -13.15
C PHE A 75 -5.67 5.01 -14.26
N MET A 76 -5.27 6.23 -13.89
CA MET A 76 -4.51 7.11 -14.76
C MET A 76 -3.05 6.68 -14.76
N LEU A 77 -2.49 6.57 -15.95
CA LEU A 77 -1.08 6.27 -16.18
C LEU A 77 -0.33 7.53 -16.57
N ASN A 78 0.92 7.63 -16.11
CA ASN A 78 1.80 8.73 -16.47
C ASN A 78 3.25 8.23 -16.58
N ASN A 79 3.85 8.39 -17.75
CA ASN A 79 5.29 8.23 -17.99
C ASN A 79 5.93 9.51 -18.54
N SER A 80 5.68 10.66 -17.90
CA SER A 80 6.10 12.00 -18.36
C SER A 80 7.62 12.22 -18.48
N GLY A 81 8.44 11.31 -17.95
CA GLY A 81 9.91 11.42 -17.95
C GLY A 81 10.49 12.31 -16.85
N GLU A 82 9.68 12.75 -15.88
CA GLU A 82 10.16 13.54 -14.72
C GLU A 82 11.05 12.73 -13.76
N ASP A 83 10.80 11.43 -13.66
CA ASP A 83 11.63 10.47 -12.94
C ASP A 83 11.86 9.21 -13.80
N VAL A 84 12.32 8.11 -13.22
CA VAL A 84 12.54 6.83 -13.95
C VAL A 84 11.39 5.84 -13.74
N PHE A 85 10.18 6.31 -13.43
CA PHE A 85 9.05 5.45 -13.16
C PHE A 85 7.86 5.74 -14.07
N ILE A 86 7.06 4.71 -14.30
CA ILE A 86 5.70 4.78 -14.83
C ILE A 86 4.76 4.74 -13.62
N HIS A 87 3.94 5.77 -13.47
CA HIS A 87 3.04 5.92 -12.32
C HIS A 87 1.62 5.51 -12.70
N ALA A 88 0.94 4.83 -11.78
CA ALA A 88 -0.47 4.52 -11.88
C ALA A 88 -1.20 5.02 -10.64
N ARG A 89 -2.30 5.75 -10.84
CA ARG A 89 -3.15 6.25 -9.75
C ARG A 89 -4.62 6.06 -10.09
N ARG A 90 -5.36 5.40 -9.20
CA ARG A 90 -6.81 5.20 -9.32
C ARG A 90 -7.55 6.53 -9.16
N GLU A 91 -8.47 6.79 -10.08
CA GLU A 91 -9.40 7.91 -10.05
C GLU A 91 -10.83 7.46 -10.40
N PRO A 92 -11.81 7.60 -9.48
CA PRO A 92 -11.64 8.00 -8.08
C PRO A 92 -10.85 6.96 -7.26
N ALA A 93 -10.14 7.42 -6.23
CA ALA A 93 -9.49 6.53 -5.26
C ALA A 93 -10.54 5.79 -4.41
N GLN A 94 -10.24 4.55 -4.01
CA GLN A 94 -11.11 3.78 -3.12
C GLN A 94 -10.87 4.13 -1.66
N CYS A 95 -9.62 4.28 -1.24
CA CYS A 95 -9.25 4.69 0.11
C CYS A 95 -9.10 6.22 0.17
N THR A 96 -9.94 6.86 0.99
CA THR A 96 -9.89 8.31 1.23
C THR A 96 -8.99 8.71 2.40
N GLY A 97 -8.48 7.74 3.15
CA GLY A 97 -7.52 7.95 4.22
C GLY A 97 -6.21 8.61 3.75
N PRO A 98 -5.51 9.31 4.67
CA PRO A 98 -4.22 9.92 4.36
C PRO A 98 -3.16 8.84 4.10
N PHE A 99 -2.10 9.23 3.40
CA PHE A 99 -0.90 8.39 3.31
C PHE A 99 -0.06 8.51 4.58
N ASP A 100 0.13 7.40 5.30
CA ASP A 100 0.98 7.31 6.51
C ASP A 100 2.34 6.64 6.23
N GLY A 101 2.74 6.56 4.96
CA GLY A 101 4.08 6.13 4.56
C GLY A 101 4.26 4.64 4.32
N ASP A 102 3.26 3.81 4.59
CA ASP A 102 3.34 2.37 4.40
C ASP A 102 3.43 2.02 2.91
N LYS A 103 4.49 1.31 2.52
CA LYS A 103 4.67 0.87 1.14
C LYS A 103 5.44 -0.42 1.03
N PHE A 104 5.14 -1.13 -0.05
CA PHE A 104 5.86 -2.32 -0.47
C PHE A 104 6.71 -2.02 -1.69
N HIS A 105 7.81 -2.77 -1.84
CA HIS A 105 8.51 -2.89 -3.10
C HIS A 105 8.52 -4.35 -3.55
N LEU A 106 8.51 -4.59 -4.87
CA LEU A 106 8.79 -5.92 -5.42
C LEU A 106 10.15 -5.87 -6.10
N SER A 107 11.00 -6.84 -5.78
CA SER A 107 12.34 -6.98 -6.33
C SER A 107 12.36 -8.16 -7.29
N ILE A 108 12.49 -7.85 -8.58
CA ILE A 108 12.49 -8.80 -9.68
C ILE A 108 13.88 -8.83 -10.31
N LYS A 109 14.28 -9.97 -10.89
CA LYS A 109 15.51 -10.02 -11.69
C LYS A 109 15.39 -9.02 -12.85
N PRO A 110 16.40 -8.16 -13.10
CA PRO A 110 16.21 -6.96 -13.94
C PRO A 110 15.73 -7.23 -15.37
N ASP A 111 16.13 -8.35 -15.97
CA ASP A 111 15.77 -8.76 -17.33
C ASP A 111 14.38 -9.40 -17.43
N GLU A 112 13.70 -9.63 -16.30
CA GLU A 112 12.37 -10.26 -16.22
C GLU A 112 11.28 -9.27 -15.74
N VAL A 113 11.62 -7.98 -15.60
CA VAL A 113 10.67 -6.94 -15.17
C VAL A 113 9.46 -6.81 -16.11
N PRO A 114 9.62 -6.81 -17.44
CA PRO A 114 8.47 -6.80 -18.37
C PRO A 114 7.55 -8.01 -18.19
N GLU A 115 8.13 -9.21 -18.10
CA GLU A 115 7.40 -10.47 -17.93
C GLU A 115 6.67 -10.52 -16.58
N ALA A 116 7.33 -10.06 -15.51
CA ALA A 116 6.72 -9.95 -14.19
C ALA A 116 5.57 -8.94 -14.18
N PHE A 117 5.74 -7.78 -14.83
CA PHE A 117 4.66 -6.82 -14.98
C PHE A 117 3.47 -7.44 -15.71
N ASP A 118 3.72 -8.16 -16.81
CA ASP A 118 2.67 -8.79 -17.62
C ASP A 118 1.93 -9.92 -16.89
N ALA A 119 2.59 -10.62 -15.98
CA ALA A 119 1.97 -11.57 -15.06
C ALA A 119 1.10 -10.87 -14.01
N LEU A 120 1.57 -9.73 -13.47
CA LEU A 120 0.93 -9.01 -12.38
C LEU A 120 -0.18 -8.04 -12.84
N ARG A 121 -0.18 -7.58 -14.10
CA ARG A 121 -1.05 -6.50 -14.59
C ARG A 121 -2.54 -6.75 -14.34
N GLY A 122 -3.00 -8.00 -14.42
CA GLY A 122 -4.39 -8.33 -14.12
C GLY A 122 -4.78 -7.96 -12.68
N LEU A 123 -3.87 -8.18 -11.74
CA LEU A 123 -4.08 -7.90 -10.32
C LEU A 123 -3.81 -6.42 -10.00
N LEU A 124 -2.77 -5.80 -10.57
CA LEU A 124 -2.44 -4.38 -10.37
C LEU A 124 -3.52 -3.41 -10.90
N PHE A 125 -4.20 -3.77 -11.97
CA PHE A 125 -5.31 -3.00 -12.55
C PHE A 125 -6.70 -3.50 -12.09
N SER A 126 -6.77 -4.39 -11.10
CA SER A 126 -8.04 -4.90 -10.60
C SER A 126 -8.88 -3.77 -9.97
N ASP A 127 -10.18 -3.79 -10.26
CA ASP A 127 -11.15 -2.96 -9.54
C ASP A 127 -11.23 -3.38 -8.05
N ASP A 128 -10.78 -4.58 -7.70
CA ASP A 128 -10.70 -5.09 -6.33
C ASP A 128 -9.31 -4.90 -5.69
N SER A 129 -8.34 -4.31 -6.39
CA SER A 129 -7.02 -4.05 -5.78
C SER A 129 -7.14 -3.05 -4.62
N PRO A 130 -6.61 -3.35 -3.42
CA PRO A 130 -6.57 -2.39 -2.32
C PRO A 130 -5.51 -1.30 -2.51
N ILE A 131 -4.78 -1.31 -3.64
CA ILE A 131 -3.70 -0.37 -3.92
C ILE A 131 -4.18 0.66 -4.95
N ASP A 132 -4.50 1.86 -4.47
CA ASP A 132 -4.92 2.97 -5.34
C ASP A 132 -3.76 3.62 -6.09
N GLN A 133 -2.53 3.45 -5.62
CA GLN A 133 -1.37 4.08 -6.23
C GLN A 133 -0.18 3.13 -6.21
N TRP A 134 0.42 2.97 -7.38
CA TRP A 134 1.64 2.20 -7.56
C TRP A 134 2.48 2.81 -8.67
N LYS A 135 3.73 2.37 -8.75
CA LYS A 135 4.62 2.70 -9.87
C LYS A 135 5.54 1.53 -10.17
N VAL A 136 6.00 1.46 -11.41
CA VAL A 136 7.00 0.50 -11.86
C VAL A 136 8.15 1.26 -12.54
N THR A 137 9.39 0.80 -12.35
CA THR A 137 10.57 1.39 -13.00
C THR A 137 10.45 1.30 -14.52
N ASP A 138 10.71 2.40 -15.21
CA ASP A 138 10.99 2.43 -16.64
C ASP A 138 12.44 1.95 -16.86
N MET A 139 12.59 0.66 -17.15
CA MET A 139 13.88 0.01 -17.34
C MET A 139 14.67 0.53 -18.55
N GLU A 140 14.07 1.28 -19.48
CA GLU A 140 14.79 1.93 -20.58
C GLU A 140 15.48 3.23 -20.13
N ARG A 141 15.00 3.84 -19.03
CA ARG A 141 15.53 5.10 -18.48
C ARG A 141 16.32 4.95 -17.19
N ALA A 142 16.07 3.88 -16.44
CA ALA A 142 16.74 3.68 -15.16
C ALA A 142 18.24 3.44 -15.34
N GLU A 143 19.05 4.09 -14.50
CA GLU A 143 20.49 3.84 -14.44
C GLU A 143 20.75 2.35 -14.17
N PRO A 144 21.63 1.69 -14.96
CA PRO A 144 22.06 0.33 -14.67
C PRO A 144 22.67 0.23 -13.26
N ALA A 145 22.49 -0.91 -12.60
CA ALA A 145 22.98 -1.16 -11.24
C ALA A 145 22.44 -0.20 -10.15
N SER A 146 21.40 0.58 -10.43
CA SER A 146 20.71 1.39 -9.42
C SER A 146 19.86 0.50 -8.51
N ARG A 147 19.57 0.99 -7.30
CA ARG A 147 18.68 0.31 -6.33
C ARG A 147 17.33 -0.10 -6.95
N VAL A 148 16.81 0.68 -7.89
CA VAL A 148 15.48 0.50 -8.49
C VAL A 148 15.52 -0.19 -9.85
N SER A 149 16.71 -0.57 -10.34
CA SER A 149 16.88 -1.43 -11.51
C SER A 149 17.33 -2.85 -11.12
N GLU A 150 18.18 -3.00 -10.10
CA GLU A 150 18.59 -4.31 -9.55
C GLU A 150 17.50 -5.01 -8.72
N GLY A 151 16.57 -4.22 -8.19
CA GLY A 151 15.43 -4.65 -7.39
C GLY A 151 14.48 -3.50 -7.12
N ALA A 152 13.53 -3.68 -6.21
CA ALA A 152 12.54 -2.67 -5.85
C ALA A 152 11.88 -1.93 -7.05
N GLN A 153 11.70 -2.61 -8.17
CA GLN A 153 11.24 -2.00 -9.42
C GLN A 153 9.78 -1.57 -9.32
N PHE A 154 8.97 -2.31 -8.57
CA PHE A 154 7.60 -1.94 -8.26
C PHE A 154 7.57 -1.26 -6.90
N THR A 155 6.76 -0.22 -6.75
CA THR A 155 6.42 0.38 -5.46
C THR A 155 4.90 0.46 -5.33
N LEU A 156 4.36 -0.12 -4.26
CA LEU A 156 2.92 -0.13 -3.96
C LEU A 156 2.67 0.76 -2.73
N TYR A 157 1.85 1.80 -2.87
CA TYR A 157 1.57 2.74 -1.79
C TYR A 157 0.27 2.35 -1.08
N VAL A 158 0.37 2.09 0.23
CA VAL A 158 -0.79 1.69 1.04
C VAL A 158 -1.34 2.92 1.77
N LYS A 159 -2.65 3.08 1.70
CA LYS A 159 -3.41 4.03 2.51
C LYS A 159 -4.46 3.22 3.28
N LEU A 160 -4.81 3.70 4.46
CA LEU A 160 -5.81 3.08 5.32
C LEU A 160 -6.83 4.14 5.73
N ASP A 161 -8.10 3.74 5.76
CA ASP A 161 -9.18 4.59 6.23
C ASP A 161 -9.60 4.19 7.65
N LEU A 162 -9.39 5.10 8.61
CA LEU A 162 -9.75 4.90 10.01
C LEU A 162 -11.20 5.29 10.33
N ALA A 163 -12.01 5.68 9.34
CA ALA A 163 -13.40 6.10 9.58
C ALA A 163 -14.28 4.98 10.15
N SER A 164 -13.93 3.71 9.89
CA SER A 164 -14.65 2.52 10.38
C SER A 164 -13.66 1.40 10.69
N GLU A 165 -13.71 0.85 11.91
CA GLU A 165 -12.86 -0.29 12.30
C GLU A 165 -13.12 -1.53 11.43
N GLN A 166 -14.39 -1.78 11.07
CA GLN A 166 -14.73 -2.89 10.19
C GLN A 166 -14.12 -2.71 8.79
N ASN A 167 -14.14 -1.50 8.23
CA ASN A 167 -13.54 -1.23 6.93
C ASN A 167 -12.01 -1.38 7.02
N LEU A 168 -11.39 -0.87 8.09
CA LEU A 168 -9.96 -0.99 8.33
C LEU A 168 -9.51 -2.47 8.40
N VAL A 169 -10.25 -3.32 9.12
CA VAL A 169 -9.97 -4.76 9.19
C VAL A 169 -10.03 -5.38 7.79
N GLN A 170 -11.06 -5.05 7.02
CA GLN A 170 -11.19 -5.53 5.64
C GLN A 170 -10.06 -5.03 4.74
N GLU A 171 -9.66 -3.77 4.85
CA GLU A 171 -8.54 -3.17 4.10
C GLU A 171 -7.21 -3.87 4.45
N LEU A 172 -6.89 -4.02 5.73
CA LEU A 172 -5.67 -4.71 6.18
C LEU A 172 -5.64 -6.17 5.70
N HIS A 173 -6.77 -6.87 5.81
CA HIS A 173 -6.90 -8.25 5.36
C HIS A 173 -6.73 -8.37 3.83
N ARG A 174 -7.34 -7.44 3.06
CA ARG A 174 -7.16 -7.34 1.61
C ARG A 174 -5.73 -7.04 1.23
N VAL A 175 -5.05 -6.10 1.90
CA VAL A 175 -3.66 -5.78 1.60
C VAL A 175 -2.75 -6.98 1.82
N ARG A 176 -2.93 -7.72 2.93
CA ARG A 176 -2.19 -8.96 3.20
C ARG A 176 -2.37 -9.98 2.08
N HIS A 177 -3.62 -10.31 1.75
CA HIS A 177 -3.89 -11.32 0.72
C HIS A 177 -3.48 -10.85 -0.68
N PHE A 178 -3.55 -9.56 -0.97
CA PHE A 178 -3.06 -9.00 -2.22
C PHE A 178 -1.55 -9.24 -2.37
N VAL A 179 -0.77 -9.00 -1.31
CA VAL A 179 0.68 -9.30 -1.28
C VAL A 179 0.96 -10.79 -1.48
N GLU A 180 0.20 -11.67 -0.81
CA GLU A 180 0.32 -13.13 -0.98
C GLU A 180 -0.01 -13.58 -2.41
N CYS A 181 -1.00 -12.96 -3.06
CA CYS A 181 -1.32 -13.20 -4.46
C CYS A 181 -0.20 -12.74 -5.40
N LEU A 182 0.42 -11.57 -5.15
CA LEU A 182 1.57 -11.10 -5.94
C LEU A 182 2.73 -12.09 -5.87
N GLU A 183 3.09 -12.55 -4.66
CA GLU A 183 4.12 -13.56 -4.43
C GLU A 183 3.82 -14.88 -5.16
N SER A 184 2.56 -15.33 -5.09
CA SER A 184 2.11 -16.57 -5.73
C SER A 184 2.19 -16.48 -7.25
N ILE A 185 1.68 -15.39 -7.84
CA ILE A 185 1.69 -15.18 -9.30
C ILE A 185 3.13 -15.16 -9.84
N LEU A 186 4.05 -14.46 -9.17
CA LEU A 186 5.44 -14.39 -9.59
C LEU A 186 6.13 -15.75 -9.50
N THR A 187 5.88 -16.49 -8.42
CA THR A 187 6.40 -17.85 -8.22
C THR A 187 5.88 -18.82 -9.28
N GLU A 188 4.56 -18.82 -9.53
CA GLU A 188 3.92 -19.69 -10.53
C GLU A 188 4.35 -19.34 -11.96
N SER A 189 4.70 -18.06 -12.20
CA SER A 189 5.24 -17.58 -13.47
C SER A 189 6.74 -17.86 -13.63
N ASN A 190 7.39 -18.48 -12.64
CA ASN A 190 8.82 -18.79 -12.59
C ASN A 190 9.73 -17.55 -12.69
N ILE A 191 9.24 -16.39 -12.27
CA ILE A 191 10.04 -15.16 -12.20
C ILE A 191 11.13 -15.32 -11.15
N GLN A 192 12.34 -14.85 -11.42
CA GLN A 192 13.43 -14.87 -10.45
C GLN A 192 13.39 -13.62 -9.56
N PRO A 193 13.62 -13.76 -8.25
CA PRO A 193 13.70 -12.61 -7.36
C PRO A 193 14.95 -11.76 -7.65
N GLY A 194 14.80 -10.45 -7.50
CA GLY A 194 15.87 -9.47 -7.65
C GLY A 194 16.59 -9.16 -6.33
N GLN A 195 17.41 -8.11 -6.34
CA GLN A 195 18.10 -7.66 -5.14
C GLN A 195 17.17 -6.85 -4.24
N HIS A 196 16.83 -7.38 -3.06
CA HIS A 196 16.07 -6.58 -2.10
C HIS A 196 16.88 -5.37 -1.64
N PRO A 197 16.24 -4.19 -1.50
CA PRO A 197 16.92 -3.01 -1.02
C PRO A 197 17.25 -3.11 0.48
N ASP A 198 18.43 -2.66 0.88
CA ASP A 198 18.89 -2.64 2.28
C ASP A 198 17.99 -1.82 3.24
N SER A 199 17.17 -0.91 2.68
CA SER A 199 16.21 -0.08 3.42
C SER A 199 14.96 -0.80 3.88
N ASP A 200 14.68 -1.97 3.33
CA ASP A 200 13.43 -2.67 3.55
C ASP A 200 13.62 -3.93 4.41
N ILE A 201 12.51 -4.40 4.97
CA ILE A 201 12.42 -5.68 5.68
C ILE A 201 11.43 -6.62 5.00
N ARG A 202 11.53 -7.91 5.31
CA ARG A 202 10.58 -8.93 4.88
C ARG A 202 10.58 -10.14 5.83
N PRO A 203 9.48 -10.91 5.89
CA PRO A 203 9.48 -12.24 6.48
C PRO A 203 10.18 -13.22 5.53
N SER A 204 10.57 -14.40 6.02
CA SER A 204 11.24 -15.42 5.18
C SER A 204 10.35 -16.00 4.09
N SER A 205 9.03 -15.86 4.22
CA SER A 205 8.05 -16.32 3.23
C SER A 205 7.98 -15.44 1.99
N TRP A 206 8.37 -14.16 2.06
CA TRP A 206 8.34 -13.25 0.91
C TRP A 206 9.64 -13.34 0.11
N GLN A 207 9.55 -13.80 -1.14
CA GLN A 207 10.69 -13.93 -2.05
C GLN A 207 10.89 -12.67 -2.90
N TYR A 208 9.85 -11.89 -3.18
CA TYR A 208 9.91 -10.71 -4.04
C TYR A 208 9.61 -9.43 -3.27
N VAL A 209 8.64 -9.49 -2.36
CA VAL A 209 8.09 -8.34 -1.65
C VAL A 209 8.98 -7.97 -0.47
N SER A 210 9.15 -6.67 -0.29
CA SER A 210 9.77 -6.07 0.89
C SER A 210 8.99 -4.82 1.31
N TYR A 211 9.12 -4.44 2.57
CA TYR A 211 8.35 -3.36 3.17
C TYR A 211 9.25 -2.32 3.81
N ARG A 212 8.82 -1.06 3.73
CA ARG A 212 9.27 0.00 4.66
C ARG A 212 8.20 1.08 4.83
N ASN A 213 8.25 1.79 5.95
CA ASN A 213 7.46 3.00 6.15
C ASN A 213 8.28 4.25 5.81
N GLU A 214 7.90 5.07 4.82
CA GLU A 214 8.73 6.21 4.39
C GLU A 214 8.75 7.41 5.33
N LEU A 215 7.82 7.52 6.28
CA LEU A 215 7.82 8.59 7.28
C LEU A 215 8.73 8.24 8.46
N ARG A 216 9.01 6.95 8.65
CA ARG A 216 9.80 6.42 9.77
C ARG A 216 11.08 5.73 9.32
N SER A 217 11.40 5.69 8.02
CA SER A 217 12.60 5.04 7.50
C SER A 217 13.19 5.74 6.27
N GLN A 218 14.51 5.62 6.12
CA GLN A 218 15.28 6.19 5.02
C GLN A 218 15.58 5.15 3.93
N ARG A 219 16.10 5.62 2.79
CA ARG A 219 16.35 4.78 1.59
C ARG A 219 17.65 3.99 1.66
N GLU A 220 18.61 4.46 2.44
CA GLU A 220 19.94 3.88 2.61
C GLU A 220 19.88 2.60 3.43
N GLY A 221 18.96 2.54 4.41
CA GLY A 221 18.86 1.40 5.32
C GLY A 221 19.97 1.35 6.35
N ASN A 222 19.69 0.72 7.48
CA ASN A 222 20.67 0.26 8.46
C ASN A 222 20.00 -0.72 9.43
N GLU A 223 20.81 -1.44 10.21
CA GLU A 223 20.29 -2.46 11.12
C GLU A 223 19.30 -1.91 12.15
N ALA A 224 19.55 -0.72 12.70
CA ALA A 224 18.66 -0.10 13.68
C ALA A 224 17.30 0.26 13.07
N GLN A 225 17.30 0.77 11.83
CA GLN A 225 16.10 1.00 11.04
C GLN A 225 15.35 -0.31 10.78
N ASN A 226 16.06 -1.37 10.40
CA ASN A 226 15.44 -2.67 10.12
C ASN A 226 14.79 -3.26 11.37
N GLN A 227 15.42 -3.13 12.54
CA GLN A 227 14.83 -3.54 13.81
C GLN A 227 13.56 -2.75 14.14
N MET A 228 13.57 -1.43 13.92
CA MET A 228 12.38 -0.59 14.12
C MET A 228 11.26 -0.92 13.13
N LEU A 229 11.58 -1.12 11.84
CA LEU A 229 10.61 -1.51 10.83
C LEU A 229 9.93 -2.84 11.19
N ARG A 230 10.66 -3.79 11.79
CA ARG A 230 10.08 -5.07 12.23
C ARG A 230 9.06 -4.92 13.36
N SER A 231 9.11 -3.80 14.08
CA SER A 231 8.15 -3.45 15.13
C SER A 231 6.99 -2.57 14.64
N GLU A 232 6.97 -2.17 13.36
CA GLU A 232 5.87 -1.39 12.79
C GLU A 232 4.55 -2.17 12.87
N PRO A 233 3.49 -1.59 13.47
CA PRO A 233 2.25 -2.32 13.70
C PRO A 233 1.58 -2.75 12.38
N PHE A 234 1.65 -1.90 11.34
CA PHE A 234 1.15 -2.26 10.01
C PHE A 234 1.87 -3.49 9.44
N TYR A 235 3.21 -3.48 9.45
CA TYR A 235 4.01 -4.60 8.95
C TYR A 235 3.68 -5.90 9.68
N ARG A 236 3.56 -5.84 11.00
CA ARG A 236 3.20 -7.00 11.83
C ARG A 236 1.79 -7.51 11.49
N LEU A 237 0.81 -6.63 11.31
CA LEU A 237 -0.57 -7.02 10.95
C LEU A 237 -0.64 -7.77 9.61
N VAL A 238 0.18 -7.36 8.63
CA VAL A 238 0.21 -7.97 7.29
C VAL A 238 1.18 -9.14 7.15
N THR A 239 1.87 -9.54 8.23
CA THR A 239 2.84 -10.66 8.21
C THR A 239 2.65 -11.73 9.30
N GLU A 240 2.02 -11.42 10.44
CA GLU A 240 1.82 -12.32 11.60
C GLU A 240 0.45 -13.05 11.65
#